data_AF-A0AAV2KKN9-F1
#
_entry.id   AF-A0AAV2KKN9-F1
#
_cell.length_a   1.000
_cell.length_b   1.000
_cell.length_c   1.000
_cell.angle_alpha   90.00
_cell.angle_beta   90.00
_cell.angle_gamma   90.00
#
_symmetry.space_group_name_H-M   'P 1'
#
loop_
_entity.id
_entity.type
_entity.pdbx_description
1 polymer ?
#
loop_
_entity_poly.entity_id
_entity_poly.type
_entity_poly.pdbx_seq_one_letter_code
_entity_poly.pdbx_strand_id
1 'polypeptide(L)'
;MQLPKHKLIQSCKTRWNSVLDMFERLLEQRWAVTAVLSDRTVTKQQDARVLEIRDEYWAIIADLKPVLEKLKCATTIMSSEKTVSISHIYPITFSIIKKHTIKTTCDRPRVAEFKATVRQSLSERMEVDNKARLVAMPALMASALDPRHKHLLFLARDETKAVFDKLNELCAHDLEDHAAIAEDMAETSPIDMTHSSVSMGLAKTSTTKELE
;
A
#
# COMPACT_ATOMS: atom_id res chain seq x y z
N MET A 1 15.31 20.28 -32.71
CA MET A 1 15.33 19.69 -31.35
C MET A 1 15.52 18.18 -31.49
N GLN A 2 16.58 17.59 -30.91
CA GLN A 2 16.77 16.13 -30.90
C GLN A 2 15.98 15.52 -29.73
N LEU A 3 14.65 15.55 -29.81
CA LEU A 3 13.79 14.96 -28.77
C LEU A 3 13.53 13.48 -29.06
N PRO A 4 13.37 12.62 -28.03
CA PRO A 4 13.04 11.23 -28.24
C PRO A 4 11.68 11.07 -28.92
N LYS A 5 11.56 10.09 -29.83
CA LYS A 5 10.29 9.76 -30.48
C LYS A 5 9.39 8.99 -29.53
N HIS A 6 8.19 9.51 -29.33
CA HIS A 6 7.26 9.00 -28.34
C HIS A 6 5.85 8.84 -28.90
N LYS A 7 5.13 7.84 -28.40
CA LYS A 7 3.68 7.73 -28.60
C LYS A 7 2.96 8.66 -27.62
N LEU A 8 1.80 9.17 -28.04
CA LEU A 8 0.90 9.91 -27.15
C LEU A 8 0.46 9.00 -26.00
N ILE A 9 0.50 9.54 -24.78
CA ILE A 9 -0.03 8.87 -23.59
C ILE A 9 -1.30 9.64 -23.22
N GLN A 10 -2.43 8.94 -23.17
CA GLN A 10 -3.70 9.49 -22.73
C GLN A 10 -4.00 9.02 -21.31
N SER A 11 -4.71 9.86 -20.55
CA SER A 11 -5.24 9.44 -19.27
C SER A 11 -6.27 8.32 -19.44
N CYS A 12 -6.22 7.35 -18.54
CA CYS A 12 -7.07 6.17 -18.52
C CYS A 12 -7.82 6.14 -17.19
N LYS A 13 -9.15 6.14 -17.24
CA LYS A 13 -10.00 6.21 -16.05
C LYS A 13 -9.81 5.02 -15.09
N THR A 14 -9.50 3.84 -15.62
CA THR A 14 -9.29 2.62 -14.82
C THR A 14 -7.86 2.47 -14.30
N ARG A 15 -6.90 3.28 -14.80
CA ARG A 15 -5.51 3.25 -14.36
C ARG A 15 -5.07 4.64 -13.94
N TRP A 16 -5.25 4.95 -12.66
CA TRP A 16 -4.98 6.27 -12.10
C TRP A 16 -3.55 6.79 -12.42
N ASN A 17 -2.54 5.91 -12.42
CA ASN A 17 -1.13 6.22 -12.74
C ASN A 17 -0.91 6.82 -14.14
N SER A 18 -1.84 6.58 -15.08
CA SER A 18 -1.73 7.07 -16.46
C SER A 18 -1.70 8.60 -16.57
N VAL A 19 -2.29 9.31 -15.60
CA VAL A 19 -2.27 10.78 -15.56
C VAL A 19 -0.86 11.29 -15.30
N LEU A 20 -0.11 10.65 -14.40
CA LEU A 20 1.29 11.00 -14.16
C LEU A 20 2.15 10.68 -15.39
N ASP A 21 1.99 9.50 -15.98
CA ASP A 21 2.73 9.12 -17.21
C ASP A 21 2.49 10.15 -18.34
N MET A 22 1.25 10.63 -18.47
CA MET A 22 0.86 11.66 -19.42
C MET A 22 1.53 13.01 -19.09
N PHE A 23 1.49 13.44 -17.84
CA PHE A 23 2.10 14.71 -17.40
C PHE A 23 3.62 14.72 -17.55
N GLU A 24 4.30 13.62 -17.23
CA GLU A 24 5.74 13.47 -17.45
C GLU A 24 6.11 13.68 -18.92
N ARG A 25 5.40 13.00 -19.82
CA ARG A 25 5.61 13.11 -21.27
C ARG A 25 5.26 14.50 -21.79
N LEU A 26 4.19 15.10 -21.28
CA LEU A 26 3.75 16.43 -21.69
C LEU A 26 4.78 17.50 -21.30
N LEU A 27 5.34 17.43 -20.09
CA LEU A 27 6.40 18.33 -19.63
C LEU A 27 7.70 18.14 -20.43
N GLU A 28 8.10 16.90 -20.71
CA GLU A 28 9.26 16.58 -21.55
C GLU A 28 9.14 17.20 -22.96
N GLN A 29 7.94 17.13 -23.54
CA GLN A 29 7.66 17.60 -24.89
C GLN A 29 7.16 19.05 -24.96
N ARG A 30 7.17 19.81 -23.85
CA ARG A 30 6.60 21.16 -23.77
C ARG A 30 7.01 22.05 -24.94
N TRP A 31 8.32 22.14 -25.20
CA TRP A 31 8.85 23.01 -26.26
C TRP A 31 8.49 22.53 -27.66
N ALA A 32 8.43 21.22 -27.90
CA ALA A 32 7.98 20.69 -29.18
C ALA A 32 6.50 21.01 -29.43
N VAL A 33 5.66 20.82 -28.42
CA VAL A 33 4.23 21.17 -28.49
C VAL A 33 4.06 22.66 -28.77
N THR A 34 4.74 23.53 -28.00
CA THR A 34 4.69 24.98 -28.21
C THR A 34 5.17 25.39 -29.61
N ALA A 35 6.26 24.78 -30.12
CA ALA A 35 6.78 25.08 -31.46
C ALA A 35 5.77 24.72 -32.56
N VAL A 36 5.17 23.52 -32.49
CA VAL A 36 4.17 23.06 -33.47
C VAL A 36 2.91 23.93 -33.43
N LEU A 37 2.43 24.30 -32.25
CA LEU A 37 1.25 25.17 -32.10
C LEU A 37 1.52 26.62 -32.54
N SER A 38 2.78 27.05 -32.51
CA SER A 38 3.20 28.38 -32.97
C SER A 38 3.40 28.45 -34.49
N ASP A 39 3.77 27.34 -35.12
CA ASP A 39 3.99 27.24 -36.56
C ASP A 39 2.67 27.25 -37.33
N ARG A 40 2.44 28.32 -38.11
CA ARG A 40 1.23 28.51 -38.92
C ARG A 40 1.19 27.67 -40.20
N THR A 41 2.32 27.09 -40.60
CA THR A 41 2.38 26.14 -41.72
C THR A 41 1.87 24.76 -41.31
N VAL A 42 1.97 24.43 -40.01
CA VAL A 42 1.56 23.14 -39.44
C VAL A 42 0.21 23.22 -38.74
N THR A 43 -0.03 24.27 -37.94
CA THR A 43 -1.23 24.43 -37.10
C THR A 43 -2.00 25.69 -37.44
N LYS A 44 -3.28 25.53 -37.82
CA LYS A 44 -4.18 26.67 -38.06
C LYS A 44 -4.40 27.46 -36.78
N GLN A 45 -4.60 28.77 -36.92
CA GLN A 45 -4.75 29.66 -35.76
C GLN A 45 -5.92 29.28 -34.85
N GLN A 46 -7.04 28.81 -35.42
CA GLN A 46 -8.20 28.35 -34.64
C GLN A 46 -7.86 27.12 -33.78
N ASP A 47 -7.10 26.16 -34.33
CA ASP A 47 -6.75 24.91 -33.65
C ASP A 47 -5.71 25.19 -32.56
N ALA A 48 -4.75 26.08 -32.83
CA ALA A 48 -3.78 26.54 -31.85
C ALA A 48 -4.46 27.15 -30.62
N ARG A 49 -5.47 28.01 -30.80
CA ARG A 49 -6.22 28.63 -29.69
C ARG A 49 -6.93 27.63 -28.78
N VAL A 50 -7.39 26.51 -29.35
CA VAL A 50 -8.09 25.46 -28.60
C VAL A 50 -7.11 24.53 -27.88
N LEU A 51 -5.95 24.26 -28.48
CA LEU A 51 -4.97 23.29 -27.99
C LEU A 51 -3.90 23.91 -27.09
N GLU A 52 -3.75 25.23 -27.09
CA GLU A 52 -2.71 25.92 -26.33
C GLU A 52 -2.95 25.81 -24.82
N ILE A 53 -1.96 25.25 -24.14
CA ILE A 53 -1.93 25.14 -22.69
C ILE A 53 -1.32 26.44 -22.13
N ARG A 54 -2.10 27.18 -21.34
CA ARG A 54 -1.63 28.40 -20.67
C ARG A 54 -0.47 28.10 -19.71
N ASP A 55 0.45 29.04 -19.55
CA ASP A 55 1.62 28.89 -18.65
C ASP A 55 1.25 28.55 -17.20
N GLU A 56 0.11 29.05 -16.72
CA GLU A 56 -0.42 28.69 -15.40
C GLU A 56 -0.66 27.18 -15.26
N TYR A 57 -1.16 26.52 -16.31
CA TYR A 57 -1.43 25.08 -16.30
C TYR A 57 -0.14 24.27 -16.42
N TRP A 58 0.83 24.74 -17.22
CA TRP A 58 2.17 24.15 -17.22
C TRP A 58 2.80 24.15 -15.84
N ALA A 59 2.67 25.25 -15.11
CA ALA A 59 3.17 25.35 -13.74
C ALA A 59 2.41 24.43 -12.77
N ILE A 60 1.08 24.34 -12.88
CA ILE A 60 0.28 23.41 -12.08
C ILE A 60 0.68 21.95 -12.33
N ILE A 61 0.88 21.56 -13.60
CA ILE A 61 1.30 20.21 -13.96
C ILE A 61 2.69 19.90 -13.38
N ALA A 62 3.62 20.84 -13.48
CA ALA A 62 4.97 20.71 -12.91
C ALA A 62 4.94 20.55 -11.38
N ASP A 63 4.09 21.30 -10.68
CA ASP A 63 3.95 21.20 -9.23
C ASP A 63 3.24 19.92 -8.76
N LEU A 64 2.28 19.42 -9.55
CA LEU A 64 1.55 18.18 -9.22
C LEU A 64 2.41 16.94 -9.43
N LYS A 65 3.32 16.96 -10.42
CA LYS A 65 4.23 15.86 -10.76
C LYS A 65 4.89 15.22 -9.52
N PRO A 66 5.62 15.96 -8.67
CA PRO A 66 6.30 15.35 -7.51
C PRO A 66 5.32 14.73 -6.51
N VAL A 67 4.12 15.28 -6.34
CA VAL A 67 3.11 14.69 -5.43
C VAL A 67 2.60 13.36 -5.99
N LEU A 68 2.26 13.35 -7.28
CA LEU A 68 1.80 12.15 -7.98
C LEU A 68 2.88 11.06 -8.03
N GLU A 69 4.16 11.43 -8.21
CA GLU A 69 5.29 10.48 -8.16
C GLU A 69 5.38 9.76 -6.81
N LYS A 70 5.18 10.47 -5.69
CA LYS A 70 5.19 9.86 -4.35
C LYS A 70 4.02 8.89 -4.16
N LEU A 71 2.84 9.24 -4.67
CA LEU A 71 1.69 8.34 -4.65
C LEU A 71 1.96 7.09 -5.50
N LYS A 72 2.54 7.25 -6.71
CA LYS A 72 2.82 6.12 -7.60
C LYS A 72 3.86 5.20 -6.99
N CYS A 73 4.89 5.77 -6.37
CA CYS A 73 5.91 5.03 -5.62
C CYS A 73 5.27 4.22 -4.47
N ALA A 74 4.44 4.86 -3.64
CA ALA A 74 3.75 4.20 -2.55
C ALA A 74 2.88 3.02 -3.02
N THR A 75 2.05 3.23 -4.06
CA THR A 75 1.22 2.15 -4.61
C THR A 75 2.05 1.05 -5.25
N THR A 76 3.13 1.39 -5.96
CA THR A 76 4.03 0.38 -6.57
C THR A 76 4.69 -0.48 -5.50
N ILE A 77 5.12 0.14 -4.39
CA ILE A 77 5.62 -0.60 -3.24
C ILE A 77 4.50 -1.49 -2.74
N MET A 78 3.33 -0.97 -2.38
CA MET A 78 2.23 -1.75 -1.80
C MET A 78 1.64 -2.84 -2.71
N SER A 79 1.77 -2.72 -4.02
CA SER A 79 1.28 -3.70 -4.99
C SER A 79 2.34 -4.72 -5.42
N SER A 80 3.53 -4.72 -4.82
CA SER A 80 4.59 -5.67 -5.16
C SER A 80 4.34 -7.04 -4.55
N GLU A 81 4.06 -8.03 -5.40
CA GLU A 81 3.69 -9.38 -4.97
C GLU A 81 4.80 -10.13 -4.21
N LYS A 82 6.07 -9.81 -4.48
CA LYS A 82 7.22 -10.60 -4.00
C LYS A 82 7.81 -10.13 -2.67
N THR A 83 7.48 -8.92 -2.22
CA THR A 83 8.26 -8.24 -1.15
C THR A 83 7.42 -7.46 -0.15
N VAL A 84 6.11 -7.35 -0.36
CA VAL A 84 5.26 -6.50 0.48
C VAL A 84 4.72 -7.29 1.64
N SER A 85 5.21 -6.93 2.82
CA SER A 85 4.49 -7.22 4.06
C SER A 85 3.44 -6.15 4.31
N ILE A 86 2.30 -6.56 4.85
CA ILE A 86 1.23 -5.72 5.40
C ILE A 86 1.78 -4.68 6.42
N SER A 87 2.96 -4.94 6.98
CA SER A 87 3.71 -4.02 7.86
C SER A 87 4.14 -2.70 7.22
N HIS A 88 4.12 -2.55 5.89
CA HIS A 88 4.48 -1.28 5.24
C HIS A 88 3.31 -0.31 5.09
N ILE A 89 2.07 -0.78 5.28
CA ILE A 89 0.87 -0.02 4.96
C ILE A 89 0.81 1.29 5.75
N TYR A 90 0.96 1.22 7.08
CA TYR A 90 0.92 2.41 7.93
C TYR A 90 2.17 3.29 7.83
N PRO A 91 3.41 2.75 7.82
CA PRO A 91 4.60 3.57 7.57
C PRO A 91 4.49 4.42 6.30
N ILE A 92 4.02 3.82 5.19
CA ILE A 92 3.83 4.53 3.91
C ILE A 92 2.68 5.53 4.00
N THR A 93 1.53 5.13 4.53
CA THR A 93 0.35 5.99 4.72
C THR A 93 0.70 7.24 5.52
N PHE A 94 1.36 7.08 6.66
CA PHE A 94 1.78 8.22 7.49
C PHE A 94 2.85 9.07 6.81
N SER A 95 3.78 8.48 6.06
CA SER A 95 4.74 9.26 5.26
C SER A 95 4.04 10.15 4.23
N ILE A 96 2.99 9.65 3.56
CA ILE A 96 2.21 10.46 2.63
C ILE A 96 1.55 11.62 3.37
N ILE A 97 0.78 11.33 4.43
CA ILE A 97 -0.01 12.30 5.20
C ILE A 97 0.87 13.36 5.88
N LYS A 98 1.91 12.92 6.60
CA LYS A 98 2.73 13.76 7.48
C LYS A 98 3.96 14.34 6.81
N LYS A 99 4.29 13.98 5.56
CA LYS A 99 5.47 14.50 4.87
C LYS A 99 5.17 14.98 3.46
N HIS A 100 4.53 14.16 2.63
CA HIS A 100 4.41 14.44 1.20
C HIS A 100 3.18 15.27 0.80
N THR A 101 2.16 15.34 1.66
CA THR A 101 0.95 16.16 1.44
C THR A 101 0.84 17.37 2.37
N ILE A 102 1.92 17.76 3.04
CA ILE A 102 1.92 19.01 3.83
C ILE A 102 1.80 20.21 2.89
N LYS A 103 0.88 21.12 3.23
CA LYS A 103 0.74 22.40 2.55
C LYS A 103 2.00 23.23 2.77
N THR A 104 2.62 23.63 1.68
CA THR A 104 3.78 24.53 1.66
C THR A 104 3.32 25.93 1.30
N THR A 105 3.96 26.97 1.82
CA THR A 105 3.63 28.39 1.51
C THR A 105 3.78 28.75 0.04
N CYS A 106 4.58 27.97 -0.70
CA CYS A 106 4.79 28.11 -2.14
C CYS A 106 3.75 27.35 -2.99
N ASP A 107 2.88 26.52 -2.38
CA ASP A 107 1.92 25.73 -3.13
C ASP A 107 0.88 26.62 -3.82
N ARG A 108 0.71 26.41 -5.13
CA ARG A 108 -0.41 27.00 -5.86
C ARG A 108 -1.74 26.48 -5.30
N PRO A 109 -2.85 27.26 -5.36
CA PRO A 109 -4.13 26.89 -4.74
C PRO A 109 -4.62 25.49 -5.13
N ARG A 110 -4.56 25.13 -6.42
CA ARG A 110 -4.98 23.80 -6.91
C ARG A 110 -4.12 22.65 -6.36
N VAL A 111 -2.83 22.90 -6.15
CA VAL A 111 -1.90 21.89 -5.59
C VAL A 111 -2.17 21.70 -4.10
N ALA A 112 -2.38 22.82 -3.38
CA ALA A 112 -2.74 22.80 -1.97
C ALA A 112 -4.09 22.11 -1.72
N GLU A 113 -5.07 22.34 -2.59
CA GLU A 113 -6.36 21.65 -2.61
C GLU A 113 -6.16 20.15 -2.87
N PHE A 114 -5.44 19.78 -3.93
CA PHE A 114 -5.14 18.38 -4.24
C PHE A 114 -4.49 17.65 -3.06
N LYS A 115 -3.44 18.24 -2.46
CA LYS A 115 -2.78 17.69 -1.27
C LYS A 115 -3.75 17.51 -0.11
N ALA A 116 -4.65 18.48 0.12
CA ALA A 116 -5.65 18.40 1.18
C ALA A 116 -6.66 17.27 0.92
N THR A 117 -7.16 17.13 -0.31
CA THR A 117 -8.09 16.05 -0.70
C THR A 117 -7.44 14.68 -0.56
N VAL A 118 -6.20 14.52 -1.00
CA VAL A 118 -5.45 13.25 -0.84
C VAL A 118 -5.28 12.92 0.64
N ARG A 119 -4.87 13.91 1.45
CA ARG A 119 -4.70 13.73 2.89
C ARG A 119 -6.01 13.30 3.55
N GLN A 120 -7.10 14.00 3.27
CA GLN A 120 -8.42 13.70 3.83
C GLN A 120 -8.88 12.30 3.43
N SER A 121 -8.85 11.97 2.14
CA SER A 121 -9.32 10.67 1.65
C SER A 121 -8.50 9.51 2.22
N LEU A 122 -7.19 9.69 2.37
CA LEU A 122 -6.32 8.66 2.93
C LEU A 122 -6.52 8.52 4.44
N SER A 123 -6.65 9.64 5.18
CA SER A 123 -6.98 9.63 6.61
C SER A 123 -8.30 8.91 6.89
N GLU A 124 -9.34 9.19 6.11
CA GLU A 124 -10.66 8.58 6.25
C GLU A 124 -10.62 7.07 5.95
N ARG A 125 -10.05 6.66 4.81
CA ARG A 125 -10.01 5.25 4.40
C ARG A 125 -9.13 4.37 5.30
N MET A 126 -8.07 4.94 5.85
CA MET A 126 -7.11 4.23 6.72
C MET A 126 -7.41 4.43 8.21
N GLU A 127 -8.50 5.14 8.53
CA GLU A 127 -8.98 5.45 9.88
C GLU A 127 -7.90 6.04 10.80
N VAL A 128 -7.02 6.86 10.24
CA VAL A 128 -5.83 7.39 10.94
C VAL A 128 -6.19 8.29 12.12
N ASP A 129 -7.31 9.01 12.02
CA ASP A 129 -7.74 9.94 13.06
C ASP A 129 -8.54 9.25 14.19
N ASN A 130 -9.00 8.01 13.99
CA ASN A 130 -9.67 7.22 15.02
C ASN A 130 -8.66 6.34 15.78
N LYS A 131 -8.04 6.90 16.83
CA LYS A 131 -7.00 6.21 17.62
C LYS A 131 -7.41 4.83 18.11
N ALA A 132 -8.65 4.66 18.58
CA ALA A 132 -9.12 3.39 19.11
C ALA A 132 -9.19 2.30 18.02
N ARG A 133 -9.71 2.65 16.83
CA ARG A 133 -9.74 1.72 15.70
C ARG A 133 -8.35 1.49 15.12
N LEU A 134 -7.55 2.54 14.98
CA LEU A 134 -6.19 2.49 14.45
C LEU A 134 -5.31 1.46 15.19
N VAL A 135 -5.34 1.48 16.52
CA VAL A 135 -4.58 0.55 17.37
C VAL A 135 -4.99 -0.91 17.16
N ALA A 136 -6.26 -1.15 16.82
CA ALA A 136 -6.81 -2.48 16.56
C ALA A 136 -6.56 -2.98 15.12
N MET A 137 -5.98 -2.16 14.23
CA MET A 137 -5.81 -2.53 12.82
C MET A 137 -4.70 -3.58 12.63
N PRO A 138 -4.98 -4.71 11.94
CA PRO A 138 -3.97 -5.76 11.72
C PRO A 138 -2.71 -5.27 11.03
N ALA A 139 -2.85 -4.33 10.09
CA ALA A 139 -1.71 -3.74 9.39
C ALA A 139 -0.79 -2.93 10.33
N LEU A 140 -1.35 -2.31 11.38
CA LEU A 140 -0.55 -1.58 12.36
C LEU A 140 0.16 -2.53 13.32
N MET A 141 -0.53 -3.58 13.77
CA MET A 141 0.08 -4.65 14.58
C MET A 141 1.23 -5.33 13.84
N ALA A 142 1.03 -5.66 12.56
CA ALA A 142 2.09 -6.20 11.72
C ALA A 142 3.25 -5.21 11.53
N SER A 143 2.99 -3.91 11.53
CA SER A 143 4.05 -2.89 11.55
C SER A 143 4.85 -2.95 12.85
N ALA A 144 4.19 -3.14 14.00
CA ALA A 144 4.85 -3.25 15.30
C ALA A 144 5.72 -4.52 15.42
N LEU A 145 5.25 -5.62 14.82
CA LEU A 145 5.95 -6.91 14.79
C LEU A 145 7.13 -6.94 13.79
N ASP A 146 7.17 -6.01 12.83
CA ASP A 146 8.24 -5.94 11.85
C ASP A 146 9.49 -5.24 12.42
N PRO A 147 10.67 -5.88 12.46
CA PRO A 147 11.89 -5.29 12.99
C PRO A 147 12.27 -3.95 12.34
N ARG A 148 11.89 -3.74 11.07
CA ARG A 148 12.17 -2.50 10.32
C ARG A 148 11.40 -1.30 10.86
N HIS A 149 10.25 -1.54 11.51
CA HIS A 149 9.37 -0.51 12.03
C HIS A 149 9.15 -0.62 13.54
N LYS A 150 10.03 -1.36 14.25
CA LYS A 150 9.93 -1.68 15.69
C LYS A 150 9.55 -0.50 16.59
N HIS A 151 10.03 0.71 16.29
CA HIS A 151 9.80 1.89 17.12
C HIS A 151 8.60 2.74 16.70
N LEU A 152 7.90 2.36 15.62
CA LEU A 152 6.74 3.07 15.07
C LEU A 152 6.91 4.59 15.05
N LEU A 153 8.07 5.09 14.60
CA LEU A 153 8.47 6.51 14.68
C LEU A 153 7.52 7.50 13.99
N PHE A 154 6.58 6.98 13.20
CA PHE A 154 5.53 7.74 12.55
C PHE A 154 4.31 8.00 13.45
N LEU A 155 4.23 7.38 14.63
CA LEU A 155 3.22 7.59 15.67
C LEU A 155 3.77 8.43 16.83
N ALA A 156 2.87 8.98 17.64
CA ALA A 156 3.23 9.58 18.91
C ALA A 156 3.54 8.49 19.97
N ARG A 157 4.21 8.88 21.06
CA ARG A 157 4.66 7.93 22.11
C ARG A 157 3.49 7.24 22.81
N ASP A 158 2.41 7.98 23.07
CA ASP A 158 1.14 7.48 23.64
C ASP A 158 0.51 6.43 22.72
N GLU A 159 0.43 6.73 21.42
CA GLU A 159 -0.13 5.83 20.41
C GLU A 159 0.72 4.55 20.27
N THR A 160 2.04 4.70 20.26
CA THR A 160 2.96 3.57 20.18
C THR A 160 2.79 2.64 21.37
N LYS A 161 2.69 3.20 22.59
CA LYS A 161 2.44 2.41 23.80
C LYS A 161 1.12 1.64 23.70
N ALA A 162 0.05 2.31 23.28
CA ALA A 162 -1.27 1.68 23.13
C ALA A 162 -1.24 0.49 22.14
N VAL A 163 -0.46 0.58 21.06
CA VAL A 163 -0.28 -0.53 20.11
C VAL A 163 0.39 -1.74 20.79
N PHE A 164 1.46 -1.51 21.55
CA PHE A 164 2.15 -2.60 22.26
C PHE A 164 1.31 -3.18 23.39
N ASP A 165 0.56 -2.35 24.12
CA ASP A 165 -0.37 -2.80 25.16
C ASP A 165 -1.44 -3.72 24.53
N LYS A 166 -2.01 -3.33 23.38
CA LYS A 166 -2.99 -4.16 22.68
C LYS A 166 -2.39 -5.46 22.13
N LEU A 167 -1.16 -5.41 21.62
CA LEU A 167 -0.46 -6.60 21.13
C LEU A 167 -0.23 -7.61 22.26
N ASN A 168 0.18 -7.13 23.44
CA ASN A 168 0.36 -7.99 24.62
C ASN A 168 -0.96 -8.60 25.09
N GLU A 169 -2.05 -7.84 25.07
CA GLU A 169 -3.40 -8.34 25.39
C GLU A 169 -3.81 -9.49 24.45
N LEU A 170 -3.57 -9.35 23.15
CA LEU A 170 -3.85 -10.40 22.17
C LEU A 170 -2.97 -11.64 22.38
N CYS A 171 -1.68 -11.45 22.62
CA CYS A 171 -0.78 -12.58 22.91
C CYS A 171 -1.16 -13.32 24.21
N ALA A 172 -1.66 -12.61 25.22
CA ALA A 172 -2.14 -13.24 26.45
C ALA A 172 -3.38 -14.10 26.20
N HIS A 173 -4.34 -13.59 25.42
CA HIS A 173 -5.55 -14.35 25.05
C HIS A 173 -5.21 -15.60 24.24
N ASP A 174 -4.27 -15.51 23.28
CA ASP A 174 -3.84 -16.66 22.49
C ASP A 174 -3.20 -17.76 23.37
N LEU A 175 -2.43 -17.37 24.39
CA LEU A 175 -1.80 -18.30 25.34
C LEU A 175 -2.85 -19.01 26.22
N GLU A 176 -3.88 -18.29 26.66
CA GLU A 176 -4.99 -18.84 27.46
C GLU A 176 -5.84 -19.81 26.63
N ASP A 177 -6.16 -19.45 25.38
CA ASP A 177 -6.90 -20.31 24.45
C ASP A 177 -6.13 -21.60 24.14
N HIS A 178 -4.82 -21.51 23.91
CA HIS A 178 -3.97 -22.69 23.69
C HIS A 178 -3.84 -23.58 24.94
N ALA A 179 -3.83 -22.99 26.15
CA ALA A 179 -3.82 -23.75 27.40
C ALA A 179 -5.15 -24.50 27.62
N ALA A 180 -6.29 -23.86 27.35
CA ALA A 180 -7.60 -24.49 27.47
C ALA A 180 -7.79 -25.66 26.48
N ILE A 181 -7.29 -25.53 25.24
CA ILE A 181 -7.30 -26.61 24.25
C ILE A 181 -6.41 -27.78 24.69
N ALA A 182 -5.25 -27.49 25.29
CA ALA A 182 -4.34 -28.53 25.78
C ALA A 182 -4.93 -29.29 26.98
N GLU A 183 -5.67 -28.63 27.85
CA GLU A 183 -6.38 -29.25 28.98
C GLU A 183 -7.55 -30.14 28.50
N ASP A 184 -8.35 -29.68 27.52
CA ASP A 184 -9.45 -30.48 26.93
C ASP A 184 -8.94 -31.72 26.16
N MET A 185 -7.78 -31.60 25.49
CA MET A 185 -7.09 -32.73 24.85
C MET A 185 -6.48 -33.71 25.86
N ALA A 186 -6.10 -33.26 27.06
CA ALA A 186 -5.56 -34.11 28.12
C ALA A 186 -6.67 -34.87 28.87
N GLU A 187 -7.86 -34.28 29.03
CA GLU A 187 -9.01 -34.93 29.66
C GLU A 187 -9.70 -35.98 28.76
N THR A 188 -9.54 -35.89 27.44
CA THR A 188 -10.17 -36.82 26.47
C THR A 188 -9.37 -38.10 26.16
N SER A 189 -8.23 -38.34 26.82
CA SER A 189 -7.56 -39.67 26.80
C SER A 189 -7.69 -40.40 28.13
N PRO A 190 -8.66 -41.33 28.22
CA PRO A 190 -8.29 -42.68 28.58
C PRO A 190 -9.09 -43.73 27.78
N ILE A 191 -8.41 -44.48 26.91
CA ILE A 191 -8.84 -45.85 26.62
C ILE A 191 -7.74 -46.76 27.15
N ASP A 192 -8.01 -47.24 28.36
CA ASP A 192 -7.24 -48.23 29.08
C ASP A 192 -7.21 -49.56 28.31
N MET A 193 -6.01 -50.11 28.15
CA MET A 193 -5.82 -51.48 27.73
C MET A 193 -6.15 -52.41 28.91
N THR A 194 -7.24 -53.17 28.88
CA THR A 194 -7.24 -54.52 29.51
C THR A 194 -8.28 -55.47 28.90
N HIS A 195 -7.74 -56.51 28.26
CA HIS A 195 -8.23 -57.90 28.12
C HIS A 195 -9.69 -58.21 27.71
N SER A 196 -9.83 -58.76 26.50
CA SER A 196 -10.51 -60.06 26.32
C SER A 196 -9.87 -60.86 25.20
N SER A 197 -9.14 -61.89 25.60
CA SER A 197 -8.66 -62.99 24.77
C SER A 197 -9.82 -63.82 24.21
N VAL A 198 -9.80 -64.18 22.92
CA VAL A 198 -10.18 -65.51 22.40
C VAL A 198 -9.73 -65.66 20.93
N SER A 199 -8.83 -66.64 20.75
CA SER A 199 -8.67 -67.62 19.67
C SER A 199 -8.39 -67.24 18.20
N MET A 200 -7.13 -67.53 17.82
CA MET A 200 -6.66 -68.33 16.68
C MET A 200 -7.40 -68.27 15.33
N GLY A 201 -6.70 -67.75 14.32
CA GLY A 201 -6.92 -68.04 12.90
C GLY A 201 -5.68 -67.69 12.07
N LEU A 202 -4.83 -68.69 11.84
CA LEU A 202 -3.66 -68.63 10.96
C LEU A 202 -4.05 -68.24 9.51
N ALA A 203 -3.38 -67.25 8.92
CA ALA A 203 -2.99 -67.27 7.51
C ALA A 203 -1.84 -66.28 7.25
N LYS A 204 -0.88 -66.75 6.46
CA LYS A 204 0.49 -66.23 6.25
C LYS A 204 0.58 -65.24 5.07
N THR A 205 1.64 -64.40 5.12
CA THR A 205 2.46 -63.82 4.02
C THR A 205 1.80 -62.72 3.15
N SER A 206 2.44 -61.63 2.69
CA SER A 206 3.87 -61.38 2.39
C SER A 206 4.17 -59.86 2.25
N THR A 207 5.30 -59.43 2.83
CA THR A 207 6.38 -58.53 2.34
C THR A 207 6.20 -57.65 1.08
N THR A 208 6.53 -56.33 1.18
CA THR A 208 7.64 -55.55 0.50
C THR A 208 7.29 -54.05 0.41
N LYS A 209 8.09 -53.10 0.95
CA LYS A 209 9.24 -52.35 0.32
C LYS A 209 8.80 -51.56 -0.92
N GLU A 210 9.27 -50.37 -1.30
CA GLU A 210 10.20 -49.31 -0.85
C GLU A 210 10.11 -48.25 -1.99
N LEU A 211 10.47 -46.98 -1.71
CA LEU A 211 11.17 -46.03 -2.60
C LEU A 211 10.62 -45.73 -4.02
N GLU A 212 10.15 -44.50 -4.25
CA GLU A 212 10.85 -43.39 -4.95
C GLU A 212 10.05 -42.08 -4.85
#